data_AF-A0A1I7T9D2-F1
#
_entry.id   AF-A0A1I7T9D2-F1
#
_cell.length_a   1.000
_cell.length_b   1.000
_cell.length_c   1.000
_cell.angle_alpha   90.00
_cell.angle_beta   90.00
_cell.angle_gamma   90.00
#
_symmetry.space_group_name_H-M   'P 1'
#
loop_
_entity.id
_entity.type
_entity.pdbx_description
1 polymer ?
#
loop_
_entity_poly.entity_id
_entity_poly.type
_entity_poly.pdbx_seq_one_letter_code
_entity_poly.pdbx_strand_id
1 'polypeptide(L)'
;MDTNHPPEPHPNLGEFEDPVDGYADDDLLTPDDLSVSVTGMTPSRSFLETEEFETELGGLEEPFEDIFNDISAHEIIQVIADGDRVGRPIVVVYAYRLPSSKEIDHTRLLQYLTQIIDKIVDQDYTIVYFHYGLRSHNKPPVRWLFQAYKQLDRRFKKNLKALYVVHPTRFIRIIFSLFKGFISSKFENKFHYVMCIDELENALSVSRLNLPSPIRDHDKSFSNQSNRPETPPSQPLPTQQFGVPLEFILSHSGGSIPPIVDQLIEFLETHALNMEGVFRKSANIGSIKRLQDRINKGEKIDFENDPEYKDNDYVASLHASVLLKTFLRSLGEPLTTNKLYPQLAALSEVSKTEKSAAVKEFVKLLPRENYILLKTVIKFLTKVAENSKVNLMTTNNLSVVFGPNLTWPTNREVPISQLNNLNNFCYKLIVDYDSVFDH
;
A
#
# COMPACT_ATOMS: atom_id res chain seq x y z
N MET A 1 -19.92 -47.91 14.00
CA MET A 1 -21.05 -46.97 14.18
C MET A 1 -20.43 -45.59 14.17
N ASP A 2 -20.27 -45.05 12.96
CA ASP A 2 -19.74 -43.71 12.72
C ASP A 2 -20.87 -42.70 12.94
N THR A 3 -20.72 -41.80 13.90
CA THR A 3 -21.62 -40.65 14.05
C THR A 3 -21.01 -39.46 13.31
N ASN A 4 -21.52 -39.24 12.10
CA ASN A 4 -21.36 -38.01 11.32
C ASN A 4 -21.78 -36.79 12.15
N HIS A 5 -20.86 -35.87 12.44
CA HIS A 5 -21.20 -34.50 12.78
C HIS A 5 -21.36 -33.69 11.48
N PRO A 6 -22.49 -32.96 11.31
CA PRO A 6 -22.65 -32.05 10.17
C PRO A 6 -21.74 -30.82 10.35
N PRO A 7 -21.29 -30.18 9.25
CA PRO A 7 -20.50 -28.96 9.32
C PRO A 7 -21.34 -27.81 9.88
N GLU A 8 -20.73 -26.98 10.74
CA GLU A 8 -21.35 -25.79 11.33
C GLU A 8 -21.86 -24.82 10.24
N PRO A 9 -23.02 -24.17 10.44
CA PRO A 9 -23.56 -23.22 9.49
C PRO A 9 -22.72 -21.92 9.49
N HIS A 10 -22.54 -21.36 8.29
CA HIS A 10 -21.98 -20.04 8.06
C HIS A 10 -22.61 -18.98 9.01
N PRO A 11 -21.84 -17.98 9.48
CA PRO A 11 -22.38 -16.94 10.34
C PRO A 11 -23.55 -16.26 9.63
N ASN A 12 -24.67 -16.23 10.36
CA ASN A 12 -25.94 -15.62 9.99
C ASN A 12 -25.70 -14.26 9.31
N LEU A 13 -26.06 -14.14 8.04
CA LEU A 13 -26.33 -12.85 7.40
C LEU A 13 -27.53 -12.26 8.14
N GLY A 14 -27.29 -11.44 9.17
CA GLY A 14 -28.34 -10.63 9.77
C GLY A 14 -29.07 -9.85 8.68
N GLU A 15 -30.40 -9.77 8.78
CA GLU A 15 -31.21 -8.95 7.89
C GLU A 15 -30.61 -7.54 7.82
N PHE A 16 -30.19 -7.16 6.62
CA PHE A 16 -29.60 -5.85 6.34
C PHE A 16 -30.73 -4.82 6.23
N GLU A 17 -30.85 -3.98 7.25
CA GLU A 17 -31.67 -2.77 7.19
C GLU A 17 -30.95 -1.70 6.39
N ASP A 18 -31.61 -1.19 5.35
CA ASP A 18 -31.07 -0.10 4.53
C ASP A 18 -30.96 1.18 5.38
N PRO A 19 -29.90 1.99 5.23
CA PRO A 19 -29.87 3.33 5.80
C PRO A 19 -31.06 4.14 5.25
N VAL A 20 -31.71 4.91 6.13
CA VAL A 20 -32.99 5.62 5.90
C VAL A 20 -32.90 6.73 4.84
N ASP A 21 -31.70 7.03 4.33
CA ASP A 21 -31.50 8.09 3.36
C ASP A 21 -31.90 7.65 1.93
N GLY A 22 -32.54 8.55 1.18
CA GLY A 22 -33.06 8.34 -0.20
C GLY A 22 -32.01 8.08 -1.29
N TYR A 23 -30.84 7.56 -0.94
CA TYR A 23 -29.83 7.03 -1.85
C TYR A 23 -30.15 5.59 -2.28
N ALA A 24 -30.84 4.80 -1.44
CA ALA A 24 -31.10 3.39 -1.69
C ALA A 24 -32.12 3.14 -2.83
N ASP A 25 -33.09 4.04 -3.02
CA ASP A 25 -34.15 3.88 -4.03
C ASP A 25 -33.67 4.16 -5.48
N ASP A 26 -32.59 4.93 -5.64
CA ASP A 26 -32.00 5.32 -6.94
C ASP A 26 -30.83 4.39 -7.37
N ASP A 27 -30.53 3.38 -6.55
CA ASP A 27 -29.41 2.44 -6.68
C ASP A 27 -29.83 1.07 -7.27
N LEU A 28 -31.04 0.99 -7.86
CA LEU A 28 -31.51 -0.24 -8.52
C LEU A 28 -30.91 -0.42 -9.92
N LEU A 29 -30.70 -1.69 -10.31
CA LEU A 29 -30.26 -2.07 -11.65
C LEU A 29 -31.32 -1.69 -12.69
N THR A 30 -30.91 -0.91 -13.68
CA THR A 30 -31.72 -0.57 -14.86
C THR A 30 -31.28 -1.40 -16.08
N PRO A 31 -32.16 -1.67 -17.04
CA PRO A 31 -31.79 -2.39 -18.28
C PRO A 31 -30.65 -1.73 -19.07
N ASP A 32 -30.49 -0.41 -18.98
CA ASP A 32 -29.41 0.34 -19.63
C ASP A 32 -28.03 0.13 -18.98
N ASP A 33 -27.97 -0.32 -17.71
CA ASP A 33 -26.71 -0.68 -17.04
C ASP A 33 -26.01 -1.89 -17.69
N LEU A 34 -26.74 -2.59 -18.57
CA LEU A 34 -26.28 -3.74 -19.32
C LEU A 34 -25.90 -3.39 -20.76
N SER A 35 -25.75 -2.14 -21.20
CA SER A 35 -25.49 -1.83 -22.63
C SER A 35 -24.42 -0.77 -22.89
N VAL A 36 -23.13 -1.14 -22.85
CA VAL A 36 -22.03 -0.34 -23.43
C VAL A 36 -20.96 -1.25 -24.03
N SER A 37 -20.34 -0.80 -25.14
CA SER A 37 -19.20 -1.44 -25.80
C SER A 37 -17.92 -0.64 -25.52
N VAL A 38 -16.92 -1.27 -24.90
CA VAL A 38 -15.59 -0.68 -24.70
C VAL A 38 -14.55 -1.57 -25.35
N THR A 39 -14.04 -1.12 -26.49
CA THR A 39 -12.94 -1.75 -27.23
C THR A 39 -11.74 -0.81 -27.27
N GLY A 40 -10.56 -1.33 -26.94
CA GLY A 40 -9.28 -0.67 -27.22
C GLY A 40 -8.47 -0.30 -25.98
N MET A 41 -7.62 -1.22 -25.51
CA MET A 41 -6.38 -0.93 -24.80
C MET A 41 -5.36 -2.03 -25.10
N THR A 42 -4.11 -1.65 -25.40
CA THR A 42 -2.98 -2.56 -25.50
C THR A 42 -2.46 -2.90 -24.09
N PRO A 43 -1.99 -4.12 -23.83
CA PRO A 43 -1.39 -4.47 -22.54
C PRO A 43 -0.12 -3.62 -22.31
N SER A 44 -0.07 -2.89 -21.20
CA SER A 44 1.14 -2.20 -20.75
C SER A 44 2.15 -3.21 -20.19
N ARG A 45 3.44 -3.04 -20.50
CA ARG A 45 4.54 -3.82 -19.90
C ARG A 45 4.71 -3.42 -18.43
N SER A 46 5.14 -4.37 -17.61
CA SER A 46 5.38 -4.15 -16.18
C SER A 46 6.43 -3.07 -15.94
N PHE A 47 6.18 -2.15 -15.00
CA PHE A 47 7.15 -1.12 -14.59
C PHE A 47 8.48 -1.71 -14.11
N LEU A 48 8.46 -2.94 -13.57
CA LEU A 48 9.67 -3.68 -13.19
C LEU A 48 10.34 -4.43 -14.35
N GLU A 49 9.67 -4.59 -15.50
CA GLU A 49 10.18 -5.30 -16.69
C GLU A 49 10.68 -4.34 -17.78
N THR A 50 10.59 -3.03 -17.58
CA THR A 50 11.09 -2.05 -18.55
C THR A 50 12.63 -2.03 -18.53
N GLU A 51 13.25 -2.65 -19.55
CA GLU A 51 14.70 -2.54 -19.81
C GLU A 51 15.13 -1.09 -20.13
N GLU A 52 14.16 -0.20 -20.38
CA GLU A 52 14.32 1.22 -20.71
C GLU A 52 14.01 2.17 -19.53
N PHE A 53 14.07 1.69 -18.28
CA PHE A 53 13.91 2.56 -17.10
C PHE A 53 14.88 3.75 -17.10
N GLU A 54 16.08 3.58 -17.68
CA GLU A 54 17.04 4.67 -17.83
C GLU A 54 16.73 5.66 -18.97
N THR A 55 15.90 5.25 -19.94
CA THR A 55 15.57 5.99 -21.16
C THR A 55 14.29 6.82 -20.98
N GLU A 56 13.31 6.32 -20.22
CA GLU A 56 12.13 7.09 -19.78
C GLU A 56 12.48 8.28 -18.86
N LEU A 57 13.72 8.33 -18.35
CA LEU A 57 14.23 9.43 -17.51
C LEU A 57 14.54 10.73 -18.28
N GLY A 58 14.38 10.78 -19.61
CA GLY A 58 14.83 11.91 -20.43
C GLY A 58 13.90 12.38 -21.55
N GLY A 59 12.69 11.84 -21.66
CA GLY A 59 11.72 12.25 -22.68
C GLY A 59 10.81 13.38 -22.19
N LEU A 60 10.67 14.45 -22.98
CA LEU A 60 9.56 15.40 -22.88
C LEU A 60 8.26 14.70 -23.33
N GLU A 61 7.77 13.74 -22.56
CA GLU A 61 6.37 13.34 -22.65
C GLU A 61 5.53 14.35 -21.87
N GLU A 62 4.34 14.70 -22.39
CA GLU A 62 3.41 15.55 -21.64
C GLU A 62 3.15 14.91 -20.27
N PRO A 63 3.19 15.69 -19.16
CA PRO A 63 2.93 15.18 -17.83
C PRO A 63 1.66 14.30 -17.80
N PHE A 64 1.72 13.13 -17.16
CA PHE A 64 0.59 12.20 -17.04
C PHE A 64 -0.73 12.88 -16.60
N GLU A 65 -0.63 13.91 -15.76
CA GLU A 65 -1.77 14.71 -15.29
C GLU A 65 -2.38 15.59 -16.40
N ASP A 66 -1.59 16.04 -17.36
CA ASP A 66 -2.06 16.84 -18.50
C ASP A 66 -2.83 15.96 -19.51
N ILE A 67 -2.41 14.71 -19.71
CA ILE A 67 -3.08 13.74 -20.61
C ILE A 67 -4.48 13.38 -20.10
N PHE A 68 -4.68 13.32 -18.78
CA PHE A 68 -5.93 12.90 -18.13
C PHE A 68 -6.55 14.01 -17.28
N ASN A 69 -6.27 15.29 -17.56
CA ASN A 69 -6.72 16.42 -16.75
C ASN A 69 -8.25 16.44 -16.54
N ASP A 70 -9.00 16.00 -17.56
CA ASP A 70 -10.45 15.84 -17.52
C ASP A 70 -10.94 14.86 -16.43
N ILE A 71 -10.12 13.88 -16.06
CA ILE A 71 -10.44 12.84 -15.08
C ILE A 71 -9.70 13.08 -13.75
N SER A 72 -8.43 13.52 -13.80
CA SER A 72 -7.60 13.71 -12.61
C SER A 72 -8.12 14.84 -11.72
N ALA A 73 -8.72 15.89 -12.31
CA ALA A 73 -9.35 16.99 -11.59
C ALA A 73 -10.49 16.56 -10.64
N HIS A 74 -11.07 15.38 -10.86
CA HIS A 74 -12.11 14.84 -9.99
C HIS A 74 -11.54 14.11 -8.76
N GLU A 75 -10.24 13.82 -8.71
CA GLU A 75 -9.56 13.15 -7.59
C GLU A 75 -10.26 11.82 -7.16
N ILE A 76 -10.76 11.05 -8.13
CA ILE A 76 -11.53 9.80 -7.93
C ILE A 76 -10.71 8.73 -7.19
N ILE A 77 -9.40 8.70 -7.44
CA ILE A 77 -8.46 7.71 -6.94
C ILE A 77 -7.27 8.40 -6.29
N GLN A 78 -6.80 7.83 -5.18
CA GLN A 78 -5.65 8.30 -4.44
C GLN A 78 -4.76 7.09 -4.08
N VAL A 79 -3.44 7.27 -4.15
CA VAL A 79 -2.48 6.26 -3.69
C VAL A 79 -1.79 6.76 -2.43
N ILE A 80 -1.95 6.01 -1.35
CA ILE A 80 -1.31 6.29 -0.06
C ILE A 80 -0.09 5.38 0.05
N ALA A 81 1.07 5.97 -0.25
CA ALA A 81 2.37 5.31 -0.18
C ALA A 81 2.71 4.80 1.23
N ASP A 82 2.20 5.50 2.26
CA ASP A 82 2.35 5.17 3.67
C ASP A 82 1.75 3.82 4.07
N GLY A 83 0.91 3.25 3.19
CA GLY A 83 0.47 1.87 3.17
C GLY A 83 -0.34 1.37 4.38
N ASP A 84 -0.73 0.08 4.33
CA ASP A 84 -1.48 -0.62 5.38
C ASP A 84 -0.61 -0.93 6.61
N ARG A 85 -1.14 -1.65 7.60
CA ARG A 85 -0.38 -1.97 8.82
C ARG A 85 0.91 -2.78 8.58
N VAL A 86 1.13 -3.33 7.39
CA VAL A 86 2.29 -4.23 7.11
C VAL A 86 3.16 -3.83 5.92
N GLY A 87 2.85 -2.80 5.16
CA GLY A 87 3.80 -2.38 4.11
C GLY A 87 3.18 -1.77 2.89
N ARG A 88 1.90 -2.09 2.69
CA ARG A 88 1.38 -2.23 1.34
C ARG A 88 0.73 -0.93 0.93
N PRO A 89 1.09 -0.35 -0.23
CA PRO A 89 0.40 0.82 -0.74
C PRO A 89 -1.11 0.64 -0.70
N ILE A 90 -1.83 1.67 -0.28
CA ILE A 90 -3.29 1.67 -0.25
C ILE A 90 -3.79 2.50 -1.42
N VAL A 91 -4.62 1.90 -2.27
CA VAL A 91 -5.38 2.60 -3.30
C VAL A 91 -6.74 2.94 -2.73
N VAL A 92 -7.05 4.21 -2.60
CA VAL A 92 -8.36 4.68 -2.16
C VAL A 92 -9.17 5.14 -3.37
N VAL A 93 -10.41 4.69 -3.49
CA VAL A 93 -11.32 5.06 -4.57
C VAL A 93 -12.59 5.64 -3.96
N TYR A 94 -12.96 6.85 -4.37
CA TYR A 94 -14.11 7.59 -3.85
C TYR A 94 -15.25 7.60 -4.88
N ALA A 95 -16.35 6.91 -4.59
CA ALA A 95 -17.49 6.85 -5.51
C ALA A 95 -18.16 8.22 -5.73
N TYR A 96 -18.26 9.06 -4.69
CA TYR A 96 -18.93 10.37 -4.77
C TYR A 96 -18.23 11.37 -5.69
N ARG A 97 -16.97 11.09 -6.03
CA ARG A 97 -16.16 11.90 -6.95
C ARG A 97 -16.32 11.47 -8.41
N LEU A 98 -17.07 10.40 -8.68
CA LEU A 98 -17.36 10.00 -10.06
C LEU A 98 -18.29 11.04 -10.71
N PRO A 99 -17.86 11.66 -11.83
CA PRO A 99 -18.70 12.55 -12.61
C PRO A 99 -19.82 11.79 -13.33
N SER A 100 -20.74 12.52 -13.97
CA SER A 100 -21.85 11.88 -14.67
C SER A 100 -21.34 10.97 -15.80
N SER A 101 -21.98 9.82 -15.98
CA SER A 101 -21.70 8.86 -17.07
C SER A 101 -21.89 9.44 -18.47
N LYS A 102 -22.53 10.62 -18.59
CA LYS A 102 -22.64 11.38 -19.86
C LYS A 102 -21.42 12.26 -20.15
N GLU A 103 -20.68 12.64 -19.12
CA GLU A 103 -19.56 13.57 -19.19
C GLU A 103 -18.22 12.83 -19.26
N ILE A 104 -18.13 11.65 -18.62
CA ILE A 104 -16.90 10.87 -18.54
C ILE A 104 -16.82 9.76 -19.58
N ASP A 105 -15.69 9.72 -20.29
CA ASP A 105 -15.33 8.58 -21.11
C ASP A 105 -14.83 7.43 -20.22
N HIS A 106 -15.68 6.41 -20.04
CA HIS A 106 -15.38 5.23 -19.25
C HIS A 106 -14.17 4.44 -19.76
N THR A 107 -13.82 4.53 -21.05
CA THR A 107 -12.60 3.95 -21.60
C THR A 107 -11.40 4.68 -21.02
N ARG A 108 -11.36 6.02 -21.17
CA ARG A 108 -10.31 6.89 -20.61
C ARG A 108 -10.18 6.77 -19.09
N LEU A 109 -11.31 6.68 -18.37
CA LEU A 109 -11.32 6.41 -16.94
C LEU A 109 -10.62 5.09 -16.61
N LEU A 110 -10.92 4.01 -17.33
CA LEU A 110 -10.24 2.74 -17.12
C LEU A 110 -8.74 2.84 -17.42
N GLN A 111 -8.34 3.58 -18.47
CA GLN A 111 -6.93 3.80 -18.79
C GLN A 111 -6.23 4.53 -17.65
N TYR A 112 -6.83 5.61 -17.17
CA TYR A 112 -6.33 6.41 -16.07
C TYR A 112 -6.16 5.57 -14.79
N LEU A 113 -7.22 4.87 -14.36
CA LEU A 113 -7.17 3.99 -13.18
C LEU A 113 -6.11 2.90 -13.33
N THR A 114 -5.99 2.30 -14.52
CA THR A 114 -5.01 1.25 -14.80
C THR A 114 -3.60 1.80 -14.72
N GLN A 115 -3.30 2.95 -15.33
CA GLN A 115 -1.97 3.58 -15.29
C GLN A 115 -1.56 4.04 -13.88
N ILE A 116 -2.52 4.45 -13.05
CA ILE A 116 -2.26 4.78 -11.64
C ILE A 116 -1.86 3.54 -10.86
N ILE A 117 -2.63 2.46 -10.98
CA ILE A 117 -2.39 1.24 -10.22
C ILE A 117 -1.15 0.51 -10.76
N ASP A 118 -0.86 0.58 -12.05
CA ASP A 118 0.30 -0.09 -12.68
C ASP A 118 1.64 0.31 -12.04
N LYS A 119 1.75 1.54 -11.54
CA LYS A 119 2.94 2.05 -10.84
C LYS A 119 3.24 1.35 -9.51
N ILE A 120 2.25 0.68 -8.93
CA ILE A 120 2.38 -0.05 -7.66
C ILE A 120 2.00 -1.53 -7.79
N VAL A 121 1.46 -1.95 -8.93
CA VAL A 121 0.83 -3.27 -9.10
C VAL A 121 1.80 -4.42 -8.92
N ASP A 122 3.10 -4.17 -9.10
CA ASP A 122 4.14 -5.16 -8.90
C ASP A 122 4.48 -5.45 -7.43
N GLN A 123 4.02 -4.58 -6.53
CA GLN A 123 4.02 -4.77 -5.08
C GLN A 123 2.69 -5.34 -4.63
N ASP A 124 2.69 -5.97 -3.45
CA ASP A 124 1.44 -6.31 -2.81
C ASP A 124 0.75 -5.05 -2.29
N TYR A 125 -0.54 -4.88 -2.58
CA TYR A 125 -1.29 -3.65 -2.31
C TYR A 125 -2.71 -3.94 -1.78
N THR A 126 -3.34 -2.91 -1.22
CA THR A 126 -4.73 -2.96 -0.71
C THR A 126 -5.57 -1.91 -1.40
N ILE A 127 -6.83 -2.22 -1.71
CA ILE A 127 -7.80 -1.23 -2.21
C ILE A 127 -8.83 -0.94 -1.11
N VAL A 128 -9.18 0.33 -0.92
CA VAL A 128 -10.33 0.79 -0.15
C VAL A 128 -11.25 1.56 -1.08
N TYR A 129 -12.43 1.01 -1.32
CA TYR A 129 -13.47 1.65 -2.11
C TYR A 129 -14.54 2.19 -1.16
N PHE A 130 -14.66 3.53 -1.10
CA PHE A 130 -15.71 4.20 -0.35
C PHE A 130 -16.96 4.30 -1.22
N HIS A 131 -17.94 3.47 -0.92
CA HIS A 131 -19.20 3.39 -1.63
C HIS A 131 -20.21 4.40 -1.07
N TYR A 132 -19.93 5.67 -1.31
CA TYR A 132 -20.80 6.80 -0.95
C TYR A 132 -21.01 7.70 -2.16
N GLY A 133 -22.21 8.26 -2.33
CA GLY A 133 -22.51 9.24 -3.38
C GLY A 133 -22.63 8.67 -4.79
N LEU A 134 -22.69 7.33 -4.93
CA LEU A 134 -23.06 6.69 -6.20
C LEU A 134 -24.57 6.85 -6.43
N ARG A 135 -24.95 7.23 -7.65
CA ARG A 135 -26.31 7.49 -8.10
C ARG A 135 -26.49 6.98 -9.52
N SER A 136 -27.74 6.89 -9.97
CA SER A 136 -28.10 6.40 -11.30
C SER A 136 -27.39 7.12 -12.46
N HIS A 137 -27.01 8.39 -12.30
CA HIS A 137 -26.39 9.21 -13.34
C HIS A 137 -24.85 9.23 -13.35
N ASN A 138 -24.18 8.72 -12.31
CA ASN A 138 -22.71 8.66 -12.20
C ASN A 138 -22.18 7.23 -11.97
N LYS A 139 -23.08 6.24 -11.84
CA LYS A 139 -22.70 4.84 -11.73
C LYS A 139 -22.08 4.34 -13.05
N PRO A 140 -20.90 3.69 -13.00
CA PRO A 140 -20.37 3.01 -14.17
C PRO A 140 -21.28 1.84 -14.57
N PRO A 141 -21.46 1.59 -15.88
CA PRO A 141 -22.24 0.45 -16.35
C PRO A 141 -21.69 -0.88 -15.82
N VAL A 142 -22.57 -1.83 -15.50
CA VAL A 142 -22.17 -3.13 -14.97
C VAL A 142 -21.27 -3.88 -15.95
N ARG A 143 -21.60 -3.83 -17.25
CA ARG A 143 -20.73 -4.41 -18.30
C ARG A 143 -19.33 -3.80 -18.32
N TRP A 144 -19.20 -2.50 -18.04
CA TRP A 144 -17.90 -1.85 -17.94
C TRP A 144 -17.09 -2.43 -16.77
N LEU A 145 -17.69 -2.66 -15.60
CA LEU A 145 -17.01 -3.30 -14.46
C LEU A 145 -16.48 -4.70 -14.82
N PHE A 146 -17.28 -5.52 -15.51
CA PHE A 146 -16.86 -6.84 -16.00
C PHE A 146 -15.71 -6.75 -17.01
N GLN A 147 -15.78 -5.81 -17.95
CA GLN A 147 -14.74 -5.62 -18.96
C GLN A 147 -13.46 -5.08 -18.33
N ALA A 148 -13.54 -4.11 -17.42
CA ALA A 148 -12.43 -3.59 -16.65
C ALA A 148 -11.68 -4.71 -15.95
N TYR A 149 -12.37 -5.55 -15.17
CA TYR A 149 -11.72 -6.70 -14.53
C TYR A 149 -11.10 -7.68 -15.52
N LYS A 150 -11.73 -7.95 -16.68
CA LYS A 150 -11.13 -8.83 -17.69
C LYS A 150 -9.86 -8.25 -18.31
N GLN A 151 -9.82 -6.94 -18.51
CA GLN A 151 -8.68 -6.22 -19.08
C GLN A 151 -7.50 -6.10 -18.10
N LEU A 152 -7.77 -6.08 -16.78
CA LEU A 152 -6.71 -6.13 -15.78
C LEU A 152 -5.88 -7.41 -15.94
N ASP A 153 -4.57 -7.25 -16.10
CA ASP A 153 -3.65 -8.36 -16.22
C ASP A 153 -3.56 -9.18 -14.91
N ARG A 154 -2.75 -10.24 -14.91
CA ARG A 154 -2.61 -11.13 -13.75
C ARG A 154 -2.05 -10.41 -12.51
N ARG A 155 -1.20 -9.39 -12.68
CA ARG A 155 -0.48 -8.69 -11.60
C ARG A 155 -1.47 -7.92 -10.72
N PHE A 156 -2.39 -7.17 -11.32
CA PHE A 156 -3.48 -6.47 -10.61
C PHE A 156 -4.27 -7.43 -9.72
N LYS A 157 -4.65 -8.59 -10.27
CA LYS A 157 -5.47 -9.56 -9.54
C LYS A 157 -4.68 -10.32 -8.48
N LYS A 158 -3.41 -10.66 -8.75
CA LYS A 158 -2.59 -11.49 -7.86
C LYS A 158 -2.06 -10.72 -6.65
N ASN A 159 -1.59 -9.49 -6.88
CA ASN A 159 -0.87 -8.72 -5.87
C ASN A 159 -1.79 -7.90 -4.96
N LEU A 160 -3.04 -7.65 -5.37
CA LEU A 160 -4.10 -7.20 -4.46
C LEU A 160 -4.24 -8.17 -3.28
N LYS A 161 -4.20 -7.70 -2.03
CA LYS A 161 -4.35 -8.55 -0.83
C LYS A 161 -5.69 -8.40 -0.15
N ALA A 162 -6.23 -7.19 -0.15
CA ALA A 162 -7.55 -6.90 0.38
C ALA A 162 -8.21 -5.81 -0.48
N LEU A 163 -9.50 -5.94 -0.69
CA LEU A 163 -10.40 -4.96 -1.28
C LEU A 163 -11.51 -4.71 -0.26
N TYR A 164 -11.40 -3.59 0.46
CA TYR A 164 -12.42 -3.14 1.40
C TYR A 164 -13.46 -2.32 0.65
N VAL A 165 -14.73 -2.69 0.78
CA VAL A 165 -15.86 -1.88 0.32
C VAL A 165 -16.56 -1.33 1.55
N VAL A 166 -16.37 -0.02 1.74
CA VAL A 166 -16.87 0.74 2.89
C VAL A 166 -18.24 1.31 2.54
N HIS A 167 -19.20 1.22 3.47
CA HIS A 167 -20.60 1.60 3.28
C HIS A 167 -21.30 0.86 2.13
N PRO A 168 -21.23 -0.48 2.06
CA PRO A 168 -21.85 -1.20 0.95
C PRO A 168 -23.37 -1.09 0.96
N THR A 169 -23.96 -0.79 -0.21
CA THR A 169 -25.41 -0.87 -0.43
C THR A 169 -25.84 -2.26 -0.92
N ARG A 170 -27.16 -2.46 -1.08
CA ARG A 170 -27.71 -3.66 -1.73
C ARG A 170 -27.23 -3.79 -3.17
N PHE A 171 -27.10 -2.68 -3.89
CA PHE A 171 -26.61 -2.69 -5.27
C PHE A 171 -25.24 -3.32 -5.40
N ILE A 172 -24.24 -2.82 -4.67
CA ILE A 172 -22.87 -3.34 -4.79
C ILE A 172 -22.77 -4.82 -4.38
N ARG A 173 -23.64 -5.26 -3.45
CA ARG A 173 -23.77 -6.67 -3.06
C ARG A 173 -24.39 -7.54 -4.16
N ILE A 174 -25.41 -7.05 -4.85
CA ILE A 174 -26.02 -7.72 -6.01
C ILE A 174 -25.01 -7.83 -7.15
N ILE A 175 -24.32 -6.72 -7.49
CA ILE A 175 -23.25 -6.71 -8.48
C ILE A 175 -22.19 -7.75 -8.15
N PHE A 176 -21.70 -7.75 -6.91
CA PHE A 176 -20.69 -8.72 -6.49
C PHE A 176 -21.20 -10.17 -6.57
N SER A 177 -22.46 -10.42 -6.22
CA SER A 177 -23.08 -11.74 -6.33
C SER A 177 -23.14 -12.23 -7.78
N LEU A 178 -23.44 -11.34 -8.74
CA LEU A 178 -23.36 -11.62 -10.18
C LEU A 178 -21.91 -11.83 -10.63
N PHE A 179 -20.95 -11.16 -9.99
CA PHE A 179 -19.53 -11.23 -10.28
C PHE A 179 -18.86 -12.52 -9.83
N LYS A 180 -19.40 -13.22 -8.82
CA LYS A 180 -18.80 -14.43 -8.23
C LYS A 180 -18.48 -15.52 -9.25
N GLY A 181 -19.36 -15.75 -10.23
CA GLY A 181 -19.13 -16.73 -11.30
C GLY A 181 -17.98 -16.39 -12.27
N PHE A 182 -17.48 -15.16 -12.23
CA PHE A 182 -16.45 -14.63 -13.14
C PHE A 182 -15.10 -14.39 -12.46
N ILE A 183 -15.03 -14.49 -11.13
CA ILE A 183 -13.80 -14.31 -10.35
C ILE A 183 -13.34 -15.63 -9.75
N SER A 184 -12.02 -15.76 -9.56
CA SER A 184 -11.50 -16.91 -8.84
C SER A 184 -11.88 -16.84 -7.36
N SER A 185 -12.10 -17.98 -6.71
CA SER A 185 -12.30 -18.06 -5.24
C SER A 185 -11.16 -17.36 -4.46
N LYS A 186 -9.92 -17.41 -4.96
CA LYS A 186 -8.79 -16.67 -4.36
C LYS A 186 -8.94 -15.15 -4.40
N PHE A 187 -9.63 -14.62 -5.41
CA PHE A 187 -9.92 -13.19 -5.54
C PHE A 187 -11.14 -12.82 -4.71
N GLU A 188 -12.17 -13.67 -4.69
CA GLU A 188 -13.35 -13.51 -3.82
C GLU A 188 -12.95 -13.37 -2.35
N ASN A 189 -11.99 -14.18 -1.87
CA ASN A 189 -11.48 -14.13 -0.50
C ASN A 189 -10.79 -12.81 -0.11
N LYS A 190 -10.52 -11.93 -1.07
CA LYS A 190 -9.92 -10.60 -0.83
C LYS A 190 -10.98 -9.54 -0.58
N PHE A 191 -12.25 -9.85 -0.81
CA PHE A 191 -13.33 -8.88 -0.75
C PHE A 191 -13.87 -8.79 0.69
N HIS A 192 -13.87 -7.58 1.25
CA HIS A 192 -14.28 -7.33 2.62
C HIS A 192 -15.29 -6.19 2.66
N TYR A 193 -16.52 -6.47 3.10
CA TYR A 193 -17.52 -5.45 3.35
C TYR A 193 -17.30 -4.83 4.73
N VAL A 194 -17.38 -3.51 4.81
CA VAL A 194 -17.15 -2.73 6.03
C VAL A 194 -18.26 -1.69 6.17
N MET A 195 -19.02 -1.73 7.27
CA MET A 195 -20.21 -0.89 7.43
C MET A 195 -19.86 0.55 7.79
N CYS A 196 -18.83 0.72 8.63
CA CYS A 196 -18.34 2.03 9.06
C CYS A 196 -16.81 2.07 9.05
N ILE A 197 -16.26 3.27 9.05
CA ILE A 197 -14.82 3.53 8.98
C ILE A 197 -14.10 2.91 10.18
N ASP A 198 -14.71 2.88 11.37
CA ASP A 198 -14.11 2.29 12.58
C ASP A 198 -13.72 0.80 12.41
N GLU A 199 -14.49 0.04 11.65
CA GLU A 199 -14.18 -1.38 11.39
C GLU A 199 -12.89 -1.54 10.57
N LEU A 200 -12.54 -0.54 9.75
CA LEU A 200 -11.26 -0.52 9.03
C LEU A 200 -10.08 -0.36 9.97
N GLU A 201 -10.24 0.28 11.13
CA GLU A 201 -9.15 0.59 12.05
C GLU A 201 -8.39 -0.67 12.49
N ASN A 202 -9.01 -1.85 12.48
CA ASN A 202 -8.32 -3.09 12.82
C ASN A 202 -7.33 -3.54 11.73
N ALA A 203 -7.60 -3.23 10.47
CA ALA A 203 -6.80 -3.64 9.32
C ALA A 203 -5.93 -2.52 8.75
N LEU A 204 -6.41 -1.28 8.79
CA LEU A 204 -5.82 -0.07 8.23
C LEU A 204 -5.76 0.98 9.34
N SER A 205 -4.71 1.79 9.38
CA SER A 205 -4.70 2.94 10.31
C SER A 205 -5.50 4.07 9.65
N VAL A 206 -6.78 4.22 10.01
CA VAL A 206 -7.73 5.14 9.34
C VAL A 206 -7.24 6.58 9.41
N SER A 207 -6.60 6.97 10.51
CA SER A 207 -6.01 8.29 10.69
C SER A 207 -5.04 8.68 9.57
N ARG A 208 -4.37 7.70 8.95
CA ARG A 208 -3.44 7.92 7.83
C ARG A 208 -4.13 8.10 6.48
N LEU A 209 -5.42 7.78 6.38
CA LEU A 209 -6.17 7.87 5.13
C LEU A 209 -6.55 9.31 4.75
N ASN A 210 -6.39 10.28 5.66
CA ASN A 210 -6.73 11.69 5.45
C ASN A 210 -8.11 11.89 4.78
N LEU A 211 -9.11 11.13 5.24
CA LEU A 211 -10.39 11.01 4.55
C LEU A 211 -11.10 12.37 4.38
N PRO A 212 -11.64 12.66 3.18
CA PRO A 212 -12.44 13.86 2.92
C PRO A 212 -13.63 14.01 3.87
N SER A 213 -14.04 15.25 4.18
CA SER A 213 -15.18 15.51 5.06
C SER A 213 -16.48 14.83 4.63
N PRO A 214 -16.87 14.74 3.33
CA PRO A 214 -18.11 14.07 2.95
C PRO A 214 -18.14 12.59 3.36
N ILE A 215 -17.00 11.90 3.33
CA ILE A 215 -16.89 10.50 3.77
C ILE A 215 -17.05 10.39 5.28
N ARG A 216 -16.39 11.26 6.05
CA ARG A 216 -16.50 11.29 7.51
C ARG A 216 -17.90 11.65 7.99
N ASP A 217 -18.55 12.59 7.31
CA ASP A 217 -19.89 13.03 7.66
C ASP A 217 -20.95 11.97 7.31
N HIS A 218 -20.77 11.25 6.21
CA HIS A 218 -21.58 10.08 5.91
C HIS A 218 -21.36 8.95 6.92
N ASP A 219 -20.13 8.67 7.33
CA ASP A 219 -19.85 7.63 8.32
C ASP A 219 -20.54 7.86 9.67
N LYS A 220 -20.67 9.13 10.09
CA LYS A 220 -21.42 9.50 11.31
C LYS A 220 -22.89 9.05 11.28
N SER A 221 -23.52 8.92 10.10
CA SER A 221 -24.89 8.39 10.03
C SER A 221 -24.98 6.90 10.37
N PHE A 222 -23.86 6.17 10.35
CA PHE A 222 -23.74 4.76 10.73
C PHE A 222 -23.20 4.57 12.16
N SER A 223 -22.55 5.60 12.73
CA SER A 223 -21.88 5.56 14.05
C SER A 223 -22.83 5.48 15.26
N ASN A 224 -24.15 5.62 15.07
CA ASN A 224 -25.14 5.43 16.16
C ASN A 224 -25.17 4.00 16.76
N GLN A 225 -24.39 3.05 16.25
CA GLN A 225 -24.27 1.68 16.79
C GLN A 225 -22.92 1.33 17.45
N SER A 226 -21.90 2.21 17.45
CA SER A 226 -20.59 1.93 18.07
C SER A 226 -20.24 2.89 19.22
N ASN A 227 -20.96 2.79 20.34
CA ASN A 227 -20.47 3.31 21.63
C ASN A 227 -19.25 2.49 22.09
N ARG A 228 -18.05 2.81 21.59
CA ARG A 228 -16.79 2.43 22.22
C ARG A 228 -16.17 3.68 22.87
N PRO A 229 -15.75 3.61 24.15
CA PRO A 229 -14.96 4.68 24.72
C PRO A 229 -13.63 4.76 23.97
N GLU A 230 -13.35 5.92 23.36
CA GLU A 230 -12.01 6.30 22.92
C GLU A 230 -11.06 6.09 24.10
N THR A 231 -10.22 5.07 24.01
CA THR A 231 -9.22 4.83 25.04
C THR A 231 -8.17 5.93 24.85
N PRO A 232 -7.84 6.73 25.89
CA PRO A 232 -6.80 7.73 25.75
C PRO A 232 -5.50 7.05 25.30
N PRO A 233 -4.67 7.70 24.48
CA PRO A 233 -3.42 7.11 24.00
C PRO A 233 -2.59 6.68 25.22
N SER A 234 -2.46 5.38 25.42
CA SER A 234 -1.61 4.82 26.46
C SER A 234 -0.18 5.31 26.21
N GLN A 235 0.49 5.80 27.25
CA GLN A 235 1.90 6.19 27.14
C GLN A 235 2.71 5.04 26.54
N PRO A 236 3.61 5.32 25.58
CA PRO A 236 4.40 4.28 24.94
C PRO A 236 5.25 3.54 25.98
N LEU A 237 5.36 2.22 25.83
CA LEU A 237 6.20 1.42 26.72
C LEU A 237 7.68 1.83 26.52
N PRO A 238 8.51 1.81 27.58
CA PRO A 238 9.95 2.07 27.44
C PRO A 238 10.65 1.15 26.44
N THR A 239 10.09 -0.04 26.20
CA THR A 239 10.58 -1.06 25.27
C THR A 239 9.98 -0.95 23.86
N GLN A 240 9.08 0.01 23.63
CA GLN A 240 8.35 0.12 22.36
C GLN A 240 9.29 0.44 21.19
N GLN A 241 9.16 -0.32 20.10
CA GLN A 241 10.00 -0.20 18.89
C GLN A 241 9.20 0.27 17.66
N PHE A 242 7.91 -0.03 17.57
CA PHE A 242 7.04 0.35 16.44
C PHE A 242 6.10 1.50 16.82
N GLY A 243 5.81 2.37 15.84
CA GLY A 243 4.84 3.44 16.01
C GLY A 243 5.32 4.60 16.89
N VAL A 244 6.62 4.70 17.14
CA VAL A 244 7.26 5.73 17.95
C VAL A 244 8.43 6.36 17.18
N PRO A 245 8.79 7.63 17.45
CA PRO A 245 9.91 8.29 16.78
C PRO A 245 11.24 7.58 16.97
N LEU A 246 12.14 7.68 15.99
CA LEU A 246 13.48 7.10 16.06
C LEU A 246 14.25 7.55 17.32
N GLU A 247 14.17 8.83 17.66
CA GLU A 247 14.81 9.41 18.86
C GLU A 247 14.32 8.75 20.16
N PHE A 248 13.02 8.44 20.25
CA PHE A 248 12.45 7.73 21.40
C PHE A 248 13.10 6.35 21.55
N ILE A 249 13.21 5.59 20.46
CA ILE A 249 13.77 4.23 20.50
C ILE A 249 15.24 4.25 20.92
N LEU A 250 16.04 5.16 20.34
CA LEU A 250 17.47 5.23 20.60
C LEU A 250 17.79 5.71 22.02
N SER A 251 17.01 6.68 22.54
CA SER A 251 17.17 7.15 23.93
C SER A 251 16.90 6.08 24.99
N HIS A 252 16.06 5.08 24.67
CA HIS A 252 15.73 3.99 25.59
C HIS A 252 16.58 2.72 25.37
N SER A 253 17.21 2.55 24.20
CA SER A 253 18.04 1.37 23.90
C SER A 253 19.55 1.63 24.02
N GLY A 254 19.99 2.89 23.96
CA GLY A 254 21.42 3.27 24.07
C GLY A 254 22.30 2.86 22.88
N GLY A 255 21.72 2.31 21.81
CA GLY A 255 22.41 1.91 20.59
C GLY A 255 22.52 3.02 19.55
N SER A 256 23.32 2.79 18.49
CA SER A 256 23.38 3.69 17.32
C SER A 256 22.29 3.43 16.28
N ILE A 257 21.63 2.27 16.37
CA ILE A 257 20.46 1.89 15.57
C ILE A 257 19.43 1.18 16.47
N PRO A 258 18.14 1.15 16.07
CA PRO A 258 17.10 0.41 16.77
C PRO A 258 17.45 -1.09 16.90
N PRO A 259 17.35 -1.69 18.09
CA PRO A 259 17.71 -3.10 18.30
C PRO A 259 17.01 -4.08 17.36
N ILE A 260 15.74 -3.83 17.05
CA ILE A 260 14.98 -4.69 16.13
C ILE A 260 15.54 -4.63 14.70
N VAL A 261 16.06 -3.49 14.25
CA VAL A 261 16.63 -3.38 12.90
C VAL A 261 17.91 -4.20 12.80
N ASP A 262 18.77 -4.13 13.82
CA ASP A 262 20.01 -4.91 13.88
C ASP A 262 19.71 -6.41 13.82
N GLN A 263 18.80 -6.88 14.69
CA GLN A 263 18.37 -8.27 14.73
C GLN A 263 17.78 -8.76 13.39
N LEU A 264 16.92 -7.95 12.77
CA LEU A 264 16.28 -8.30 11.50
C LEU A 264 17.30 -8.38 10.37
N ILE A 265 18.23 -7.44 10.29
CA ILE A 265 19.26 -7.44 9.24
C ILE A 265 20.21 -8.62 9.43
N GLU A 266 20.69 -8.88 10.64
CA GLU A 266 21.57 -10.03 10.94
C GLU A 266 20.93 -11.36 10.51
N PHE A 267 19.65 -11.56 10.87
CA PHE A 267 18.90 -12.74 10.47
C PHE A 267 18.71 -12.83 8.94
N LEU A 268 18.28 -11.73 8.30
CA LEU A 268 18.02 -11.74 6.86
C LEU A 268 19.29 -11.92 6.02
N GLU A 269 20.44 -11.40 6.46
CA GLU A 269 21.73 -11.62 5.82
C GLU A 269 22.12 -13.10 5.83
N THR A 270 21.77 -13.83 6.90
CA THR A 270 22.12 -15.24 7.07
C THR A 270 21.15 -16.17 6.33
N HIS A 271 19.84 -15.88 6.38
CA HIS A 271 18.81 -16.84 5.94
C HIS A 271 18.05 -16.43 4.66
N ALA A 272 18.00 -15.13 4.32
CA ALA A 272 17.05 -14.62 3.33
C ALA A 272 17.67 -14.15 2.01
N LEU A 273 19.00 -14.07 1.89
CA LEU A 273 19.65 -13.58 0.67
C LEU A 273 19.27 -14.39 -0.59
N ASN A 274 18.97 -15.69 -0.44
CA ASN A 274 18.56 -16.57 -1.53
C ASN A 274 17.03 -16.70 -1.68
N MET A 275 16.23 -16.04 -0.83
CA MET A 275 14.78 -16.11 -0.91
C MET A 275 14.28 -15.36 -2.15
N GLU A 276 13.69 -16.10 -3.10
CA GLU A 276 13.02 -15.50 -4.25
C GLU A 276 11.96 -14.48 -3.80
N GLY A 277 12.07 -13.24 -4.29
CA GLY A 277 11.14 -12.16 -3.99
C GLY A 277 11.19 -11.67 -2.54
N VAL A 278 12.33 -11.80 -1.85
CA VAL A 278 12.56 -11.19 -0.53
C VAL A 278 12.19 -9.69 -0.56
N PHE A 279 11.54 -9.19 0.49
CA PHE A 279 10.91 -7.86 0.56
C PHE A 279 9.72 -7.61 -0.39
N ARG A 280 9.60 -8.29 -1.53
CA ARG A 280 8.43 -8.15 -2.42
C ARG A 280 7.19 -8.88 -1.88
N LYS A 281 7.40 -10.05 -1.28
CA LYS A 281 6.31 -10.92 -0.81
C LYS A 281 5.67 -10.39 0.49
N SER A 282 4.35 -10.56 0.61
CA SER A 282 3.59 -10.24 1.83
C SER A 282 3.46 -11.40 2.80
N ALA A 283 3.49 -11.04 4.07
CA ALA A 283 3.08 -11.89 5.20
C ALA A 283 1.61 -11.64 5.60
N ASN A 284 1.07 -12.53 6.43
CA ASN A 284 -0.25 -12.35 7.04
C ASN A 284 -0.26 -11.14 8.00
N ILE A 285 -1.27 -10.26 7.89
CA ILE A 285 -1.36 -9.03 8.70
C ILE A 285 -1.43 -9.34 10.19
N GLY A 286 -2.24 -10.33 10.59
CA GLY A 286 -2.39 -10.72 11.99
C GLY A 286 -1.10 -11.26 12.60
N SER A 287 -0.30 -12.00 11.82
CA SER A 287 1.02 -12.47 12.27
C SER A 287 2.00 -11.33 12.49
N ILE A 288 2.08 -10.38 11.55
CA ILE A 288 2.96 -9.20 11.70
C ILE A 288 2.53 -8.35 12.89
N LYS A 289 1.21 -8.11 13.06
CA LYS A 289 0.69 -7.37 14.20
C LYS A 289 1.05 -8.05 15.54
N ARG A 290 0.87 -9.37 15.63
CA ARG A 290 1.28 -10.16 16.81
C ARG A 290 2.78 -9.99 17.11
N LEU A 291 3.63 -10.03 16.08
CA LEU A 291 5.08 -9.84 16.24
C LEU A 291 5.42 -8.42 16.70
N GLN A 292 4.79 -7.40 16.12
CA GLN A 292 4.96 -6.01 16.56
C GLN A 292 4.58 -5.85 18.03
N ASP A 293 3.47 -6.43 18.46
CA ASP A 293 3.01 -6.36 19.85
C ASP A 293 4.01 -7.04 20.81
N ARG A 294 4.56 -8.20 20.43
CA ARG A 294 5.61 -8.90 21.21
C ARG A 294 6.89 -8.06 21.29
N ILE A 295 7.35 -7.53 20.16
CA ILE A 295 8.56 -6.69 20.08
C ILE A 295 8.38 -5.41 20.91
N ASN A 296 7.21 -4.76 20.83
CA ASN A 296 6.91 -3.56 21.61
C ASN A 296 6.88 -3.79 23.12
N LYS A 297 6.60 -5.03 23.57
CA LYS A 297 6.71 -5.43 24.98
C LYS A 297 8.16 -5.73 25.40
N GLY A 298 9.10 -5.74 24.47
CA GLY A 298 10.50 -6.11 24.70
C GLY A 298 10.75 -7.62 24.70
N GLU A 299 9.82 -8.42 24.16
CA GLU A 299 10.03 -9.85 24.00
C GLU A 299 11.09 -10.10 22.90
N LYS A 300 12.05 -10.98 23.18
CA LYS A 300 13.02 -11.42 22.18
C LYS A 300 12.32 -12.40 21.22
N ILE A 301 12.29 -12.07 19.94
CA ILE A 301 11.79 -12.96 18.89
C ILE A 301 12.92 -13.90 18.46
N ASP A 302 12.70 -15.21 18.54
CA ASP A 302 13.63 -16.20 18.03
C ASP A 302 13.13 -16.69 16.67
N PHE A 303 13.69 -16.12 15.60
CA PHE A 303 13.30 -16.45 14.22
C PHE A 303 13.72 -17.86 13.78
N GLU A 304 14.48 -18.60 14.58
CA GLU A 304 14.91 -19.97 14.29
C GLU A 304 14.12 -21.00 15.13
N ASN A 305 13.96 -20.73 16.43
CA ASN A 305 13.46 -21.72 17.39
C ASN A 305 12.03 -21.50 17.87
N ASP A 306 11.41 -20.33 17.62
CA ASP A 306 10.00 -20.15 17.97
C ASP A 306 9.14 -21.22 17.25
N PRO A 307 8.09 -21.77 17.90
CA PRO A 307 7.28 -22.85 17.33
C PRO A 307 6.68 -22.55 15.95
N GLU A 308 6.51 -21.26 15.61
CA GLU A 308 6.01 -20.80 14.31
C GLU A 308 7.04 -20.86 13.17
N TYR A 309 8.34 -20.93 13.49
CA TYR A 309 9.45 -20.92 12.54
C TYR A 309 10.24 -22.22 12.47
N LYS A 310 10.06 -23.11 13.45
CA LYS A 310 10.72 -24.41 13.47
C LYS A 310 10.51 -25.15 12.14
N ASP A 311 11.63 -25.52 11.50
CA ASP A 311 11.69 -26.18 10.19
C ASP A 311 11.07 -25.36 9.03
N ASN A 312 10.94 -24.04 9.17
CA ASN A 312 10.30 -23.16 8.19
C ASN A 312 10.99 -21.78 8.07
N ASP A 313 12.26 -21.80 7.67
CA ASP A 313 13.10 -20.62 7.43
C ASP A 313 12.47 -19.62 6.44
N TYR A 314 11.64 -20.12 5.52
CA TYR A 314 10.92 -19.30 4.57
C TYR A 314 9.93 -18.36 5.26
N VAL A 315 9.13 -18.86 6.21
CA VAL A 315 8.16 -18.01 6.94
C VAL A 315 8.89 -17.03 7.86
N ALA A 316 9.97 -17.46 8.50
CA ALA A 316 10.80 -16.59 9.32
C ALA A 316 11.39 -15.42 8.51
N SER A 317 12.03 -15.73 7.37
CA SER A 317 12.59 -14.74 6.45
C SER A 317 11.51 -13.82 5.86
N LEU A 318 10.32 -14.36 5.57
CA LEU A 318 9.19 -13.57 5.10
C LEU A 318 8.72 -12.58 6.17
N HIS A 319 8.52 -13.03 7.41
CA HIS A 319 8.12 -12.18 8.53
C HIS A 319 9.18 -11.12 8.84
N ALA A 320 10.46 -11.49 8.92
CA ALA A 320 11.56 -10.57 9.16
C ALA A 320 11.65 -9.49 8.07
N SER A 321 11.49 -9.88 6.79
CA SER A 321 11.52 -8.93 5.67
C SER A 321 10.37 -7.91 5.72
N VAL A 322 9.17 -8.34 6.13
CA VAL A 322 7.99 -7.48 6.27
C VAL A 322 8.11 -6.59 7.50
N LEU A 323 8.64 -7.11 8.61
CA LEU A 323 8.89 -6.33 9.83
C LEU A 323 9.89 -5.21 9.59
N LEU A 324 10.97 -5.44 8.84
CA LEU A 324 11.96 -4.40 8.54
C LEU A 324 11.33 -3.22 7.76
N LYS A 325 10.56 -3.51 6.71
CA LYS A 325 9.83 -2.48 5.97
C LYS A 325 8.82 -1.75 6.85
N THR A 326 8.07 -2.52 7.65
CA THR A 326 7.05 -1.98 8.54
C THR A 326 7.65 -1.09 9.62
N PHE A 327 8.83 -1.43 10.13
CA PHE A 327 9.56 -0.63 11.11
C PHE A 327 9.83 0.76 10.56
N LEU A 328 10.47 0.84 9.39
CA LEU A 328 10.87 2.11 8.76
C LEU A 328 9.66 3.03 8.57
N ARG A 329 8.55 2.48 8.09
CA ARG A 329 7.28 3.18 7.86
C ARG A 329 6.47 3.48 9.12
N SER A 330 6.89 2.97 10.27
CA SER A 330 6.21 3.20 11.55
C SER A 330 6.88 4.25 12.43
N LEU A 331 7.98 4.87 11.98
CA LEU A 331 8.77 5.84 12.75
C LEU A 331 8.05 7.17 13.03
N GLY A 332 6.77 7.31 12.69
CA GLY A 332 5.97 8.53 12.86
C GLY A 332 6.30 9.63 11.86
N GLU A 333 7.56 9.68 11.40
CA GLU A 333 8.01 10.49 10.27
C GLU A 333 8.94 9.66 9.35
N PRO A 334 9.16 10.10 8.10
CA PRO A 334 10.07 9.43 7.20
C PRO A 334 11.51 9.41 7.71
N LEU A 335 12.25 8.37 7.37
CA LEU A 335 13.67 8.29 7.71
C LEU A 335 14.48 9.47 7.14
N THR A 336 14.03 10.00 6.00
CA THR A 336 14.57 11.21 5.35
C THR A 336 14.14 12.53 6.00
N THR A 337 13.27 12.47 7.02
CA THR A 337 12.64 13.58 7.75
C THR A 337 11.69 14.45 6.91
N ASN A 338 10.60 14.90 7.52
CA ASN A 338 9.66 15.80 6.85
C ASN A 338 10.28 17.17 6.52
N LYS A 339 11.21 17.63 7.36
CA LYS A 339 11.87 18.94 7.22
C LYS A 339 12.68 19.04 5.93
N LEU A 340 13.26 17.93 5.47
CA LEU A 340 14.11 17.87 4.29
C LEU A 340 13.35 17.44 3.02
N TYR A 341 12.05 17.16 3.14
CA TYR A 341 11.24 16.72 2.00
C TYR A 341 11.29 17.70 0.80
N PRO A 342 11.23 19.03 0.96
CA PRO A 342 11.36 19.95 -0.17
C PRO A 342 12.69 19.80 -0.94
N GLN A 343 13.80 19.59 -0.22
CA GLN A 343 15.12 19.36 -0.82
C GLN A 343 15.18 18.01 -1.53
N LEU A 344 14.54 16.98 -0.97
CA LEU A 344 14.41 15.67 -1.61
C LEU A 344 13.57 15.75 -2.89
N ALA A 345 12.45 16.48 -2.85
CA ALA A 345 11.58 16.69 -4.00
C ALA A 345 12.34 17.40 -5.14
N ALA A 346 13.11 18.44 -4.82
CA ALA A 346 13.92 19.16 -5.80
C ALA A 346 14.98 18.31 -6.50
N LEU A 347 15.31 17.11 -5.97
CA LEU A 347 16.21 16.19 -6.67
C LEU A 347 15.62 15.76 -8.02
N SER A 348 14.30 15.72 -8.22
CA SER A 348 13.70 15.31 -9.51
C SER A 348 14.21 16.12 -10.69
N GLU A 349 14.47 17.41 -10.48
CA GLU A 349 14.90 18.37 -11.49
C GLU A 349 16.42 18.33 -11.76
N VAL A 350 17.18 17.59 -10.95
CA VAL A 350 18.63 17.49 -11.11
C VAL A 350 18.98 16.56 -12.27
N SER A 351 19.91 17.03 -13.11
CA SER A 351 20.42 16.28 -14.25
C SER A 351 21.01 14.91 -13.85
N LYS A 352 20.92 13.92 -14.75
CA LYS A 352 21.43 12.55 -14.49
C LYS A 352 22.92 12.53 -14.09
N THR A 353 23.72 13.43 -14.65
CA THR A 353 25.17 13.54 -14.40
C THR A 353 25.50 14.11 -13.01
N GLU A 354 24.64 14.97 -12.46
CA GLU A 354 24.87 15.62 -11.16
C GLU A 354 24.08 14.95 -10.02
N LYS A 355 23.16 14.04 -10.36
CA LYS A 355 22.24 13.40 -9.42
C LYS A 355 22.94 12.75 -8.24
N SER A 356 24.00 11.99 -8.46
CA SER A 356 24.72 11.28 -7.39
C SER A 356 25.38 12.24 -6.40
N ALA A 357 25.95 13.35 -6.89
CA ALA A 357 26.51 14.39 -6.04
C ALA A 357 25.41 15.10 -5.23
N ALA A 358 24.27 15.42 -5.86
CA ALA A 358 23.14 16.04 -5.17
C ALA A 358 22.54 15.12 -4.09
N VAL A 359 22.43 13.81 -4.36
CA VAL A 359 21.98 12.81 -3.37
C VAL A 359 22.97 12.73 -2.20
N LYS A 360 24.28 12.75 -2.46
CA LYS A 360 25.31 12.80 -1.42
C LYS A 360 25.16 14.03 -0.52
N GLU A 361 24.99 15.21 -1.12
CA GLU A 361 24.78 16.44 -0.34
C GLU A 361 23.49 16.40 0.47
N PHE A 362 22.41 15.83 -0.07
CA PHE A 362 21.17 15.63 0.67
C PHE A 362 21.38 14.73 1.89
N VAL A 363 22.05 13.58 1.72
CA VAL A 363 22.27 12.60 2.79
C VAL A 363 23.07 13.21 3.95
N LYS A 364 23.99 14.14 3.68
CA LYS A 364 24.74 14.89 4.71
C LYS A 364 23.88 15.80 5.58
N LEU A 365 22.71 16.21 5.10
CA LEU A 365 21.79 17.08 5.86
C LEU A 365 20.98 16.30 6.89
N LEU A 366 20.94 14.96 6.79
CA LEU A 366 20.17 14.13 7.70
C LEU A 366 20.70 14.23 9.14
N PRO A 367 19.82 14.19 10.15
CA PRO A 367 20.24 13.97 11.52
C PRO A 367 21.11 12.72 11.64
N ARG A 368 22.04 12.72 12.59
CA ARG A 368 23.06 11.67 12.74
C ARG A 368 22.43 10.28 12.85
N GLU A 369 21.38 10.16 13.65
CA GLU A 369 20.65 8.93 13.92
C GLU A 369 19.97 8.40 12.65
N ASN A 370 19.30 9.29 11.90
CA ASN A 370 18.67 8.99 10.62
C ASN A 370 19.70 8.55 9.58
N TYR A 371 20.83 9.26 9.49
CA TYR A 371 21.93 8.93 8.59
C TYR A 371 22.50 7.53 8.86
N ILE A 372 22.78 7.21 10.13
CA ILE A 372 23.33 5.90 10.51
C ILE A 372 22.34 4.79 10.16
N LEU A 373 21.06 4.96 10.51
CA LEU A 373 20.03 3.97 10.18
C LEU A 373 19.85 3.81 8.66
N LEU A 374 19.84 4.91 7.90
CA LEU A 374 19.75 4.86 6.44
C LEU A 374 20.96 4.13 5.85
N LYS A 375 22.18 4.49 6.26
CA LYS A 375 23.42 3.83 5.81
C LYS A 375 23.38 2.32 6.06
N THR A 376 22.95 1.89 7.25
CA THR A 376 22.85 0.48 7.62
C THR A 376 21.85 -0.27 6.74
N VAL A 377 20.64 0.29 6.56
CA VAL A 377 19.60 -0.34 5.73
C VAL A 377 20.05 -0.43 4.27
N ILE A 378 20.56 0.67 3.69
CA ILE A 378 20.99 0.67 2.29
C ILE A 378 22.16 -0.30 2.07
N LYS A 379 23.13 -0.37 3.00
CA LYS A 379 24.23 -1.36 2.92
C LYS A 379 23.72 -2.80 2.88
N PHE A 380 22.67 -3.10 3.61
CA PHE A 380 22.05 -4.42 3.55
C PHE A 380 21.33 -4.63 2.20
N LEU A 381 20.64 -3.61 1.68
CA LEU A 381 20.00 -3.69 0.37
C LEU A 381 21.00 -3.90 -0.79
N THR A 382 22.23 -3.39 -0.70
CA THR A 382 23.26 -3.69 -1.72
C THR A 382 23.58 -5.19 -1.77
N LYS A 383 23.73 -5.85 -0.62
CA LYS A 383 23.94 -7.31 -0.56
C LYS A 383 22.78 -8.10 -1.17
N VAL A 384 21.54 -7.66 -0.93
CA VAL A 384 20.35 -8.28 -1.53
C VAL A 384 20.37 -8.12 -3.04
N ALA A 385 20.70 -6.93 -3.55
CA ALA A 385 20.80 -6.62 -4.97
C ALA A 385 21.94 -7.40 -5.67
N GLU A 386 23.09 -7.57 -5.01
CA GLU A 386 24.22 -8.37 -5.50
C GLU A 386 23.81 -9.82 -5.75
N ASN A 387 22.90 -10.36 -4.94
CA ASN A 387 22.36 -11.71 -5.11
C ASN A 387 21.08 -11.79 -5.98
N SER A 388 20.78 -10.74 -6.75
CA SER A 388 19.57 -10.62 -7.58
C SER A 388 19.40 -11.72 -8.62
N LYS A 389 20.48 -12.40 -9.02
CA LYS A 389 20.42 -13.57 -9.92
C LYS A 389 19.66 -14.75 -9.30
N VAL A 390 19.64 -14.86 -7.98
CA VAL A 390 18.97 -15.95 -7.24
C VAL A 390 17.65 -15.45 -6.66
N ASN A 391 17.68 -14.36 -5.91
CA ASN A 391 16.48 -13.86 -5.22
C ASN A 391 15.54 -13.04 -6.12
N LEU A 392 15.93 -12.72 -7.36
CA LEU A 392 15.17 -11.94 -8.34
C LEU A 392 14.87 -10.48 -7.94
N MET A 393 15.54 -9.95 -6.92
CA MET A 393 15.37 -8.59 -6.42
C MET A 393 16.53 -7.70 -6.90
N THR A 394 16.40 -7.17 -8.11
CA THR A 394 17.33 -6.16 -8.65
C THR A 394 17.25 -4.85 -7.85
N THR A 395 18.23 -3.96 -8.05
CA THR A 395 18.21 -2.62 -7.44
C THR A 395 16.93 -1.86 -7.77
N ASN A 396 16.40 -1.97 -8.99
CA ASN A 396 15.12 -1.37 -9.36
C ASN A 396 13.96 -1.96 -8.52
N ASN A 397 13.86 -3.29 -8.44
CA ASN A 397 12.82 -3.97 -7.67
C ASN A 397 12.85 -3.58 -6.19
N LEU A 398 14.04 -3.47 -5.60
CA LEU A 398 14.21 -3.05 -4.22
C LEU A 398 13.83 -1.58 -4.02
N SER A 399 14.16 -0.72 -4.98
CA SER A 399 13.86 0.72 -4.90
C SER A 399 12.38 1.03 -4.95
N VAL A 400 11.64 0.28 -5.76
CA VAL A 400 10.18 0.35 -5.80
C VAL A 400 9.56 -0.05 -4.46
N VAL A 401 10.10 -1.09 -3.81
CA VAL A 401 9.61 -1.57 -2.52
C VAL A 401 10.03 -0.65 -1.36
N PHE A 402 11.27 -0.18 -1.33
CA PHE A 402 11.82 0.58 -0.19
C PHE A 402 11.65 2.09 -0.30
N GLY A 403 11.57 2.66 -1.52
CA GLY A 403 11.30 4.09 -1.74
C GLY A 403 10.18 4.65 -0.83
N PRO A 404 8.96 4.09 -0.84
CA PRO A 404 7.86 4.56 -0.01
C PRO A 404 8.04 4.26 1.50
N ASN A 405 8.98 3.39 1.88
CA ASN A 405 9.30 3.09 3.29
C ASN A 405 10.43 3.98 3.84
N LEU A 406 11.12 4.76 3.00
CA LEU A 406 12.21 5.65 3.41
C LEU A 406 11.78 7.13 3.42
N THR A 407 10.80 7.47 2.58
CA THR A 407 10.37 8.83 2.33
C THR A 407 8.89 8.85 1.99
N TRP A 408 8.14 9.77 2.59
CA TRP A 408 6.74 10.07 2.29
C TRP A 408 6.42 11.49 2.76
N PRO A 409 5.50 12.23 2.11
CA PRO A 409 5.05 13.51 2.61
C PRO A 409 4.03 13.31 3.73
N THR A 410 4.20 13.99 4.87
CA THR A 410 3.26 13.86 6.00
C THR A 410 1.98 14.70 5.85
N ASN A 411 1.98 15.72 4.98
CA ASN A 411 0.93 16.77 5.01
C ASN A 411 0.09 16.96 3.73
N ARG A 412 0.30 16.21 2.64
CA ARG A 412 -0.48 16.39 1.40
C ARG A 412 -0.65 15.07 0.65
N GLU A 413 -1.76 14.96 -0.09
CA GLU A 413 -1.93 13.95 -1.14
C GLU A 413 -0.68 13.94 -2.02
N VAL A 414 -0.14 12.75 -2.32
CA VAL A 414 1.10 12.61 -3.08
C VAL A 414 0.74 12.53 -4.56
N PRO A 415 1.06 13.54 -5.39
CA PRO A 415 0.99 13.39 -6.83
C PRO A 415 1.83 12.19 -7.25
N ILE A 416 1.31 11.43 -8.19
CA ILE A 416 1.90 10.15 -8.57
C ILE A 416 3.30 10.34 -9.20
N SER A 417 3.56 11.50 -9.81
CA SER A 417 4.88 11.93 -10.29
C SER A 417 5.94 11.91 -9.18
N GLN A 418 5.56 12.13 -7.92
CA GLN A 418 6.48 12.13 -6.79
C GLN A 418 6.90 10.71 -6.38
N LEU A 419 6.07 9.68 -6.58
CA LEU A 419 6.42 8.28 -6.28
C LEU A 419 7.65 7.81 -7.08
N ASN A 420 7.72 8.21 -8.35
CA ASN A 420 8.87 7.90 -9.21
C ASN A 420 10.15 8.57 -8.69
N ASN A 421 10.06 9.79 -8.16
CA ASN A 421 11.21 10.47 -7.56
C ASN A 421 11.73 9.74 -6.30
N LEU A 422 10.83 9.22 -5.46
CA LEU A 422 11.21 8.46 -4.26
C LEU A 422 11.93 7.15 -4.60
N ASN A 423 11.40 6.44 -5.60
CA ASN A 423 12.02 5.22 -6.12
C ASN A 423 13.40 5.53 -6.70
N ASN A 424 13.53 6.61 -7.48
CA ASN A 424 14.81 7.06 -8.04
C ASN A 424 15.84 7.42 -6.96
N PHE A 425 15.40 8.10 -5.90
CA PHE A 425 16.26 8.40 -4.76
C PHE A 425 16.79 7.11 -4.10
N CYS A 426 15.90 6.16 -3.79
CA CYS A 426 16.30 4.87 -3.22
C CYS A 426 17.23 4.08 -4.15
N TYR A 427 16.97 4.09 -5.46
CA TYR A 427 17.81 3.45 -6.46
C TYR A 427 19.23 3.99 -6.41
N LYS A 428 19.38 5.31 -6.35
CA LYS A 428 20.69 5.95 -6.34
C LYS A 428 21.45 5.73 -5.04
N LEU A 429 20.76 5.64 -3.90
CA LEU A 429 21.38 5.23 -2.64
C LEU A 429 22.00 3.83 -2.74
N ILE A 430 21.32 2.88 -3.39
CA ILE A 430 21.82 1.49 -3.52
C ILE A 430 22.95 1.39 -4.55
N VAL A 431 22.78 1.95 -5.75
CA VAL A 431 23.78 1.84 -6.83
C VAL A 431 25.06 2.58 -6.48
N ASP A 432 24.96 3.78 -5.92
CA ASP A 432 26.11 4.64 -5.67
C ASP A 432 26.51 4.63 -4.18
N TYR A 433 26.20 3.54 -3.46
CA TYR A 433 26.32 3.42 -2.00
C TYR A 433 27.67 3.92 -1.46
N ASP A 434 28.79 3.40 -1.97
CA ASP A 434 30.12 3.78 -1.49
C ASP A 434 30.33 5.29 -1.68
N SER A 435 30.03 5.82 -2.87
CA SER A 435 30.22 7.24 -3.15
C SER A 435 29.34 8.16 -2.29
N VAL A 436 28.13 7.75 -1.96
CA VAL A 436 27.16 8.53 -1.17
C VAL A 436 27.47 8.49 0.32
N PHE A 437 27.89 7.33 0.84
CA PHE A 437 28.07 7.09 2.28
C PHE A 437 29.54 7.04 2.74
N ASP A 438 30.51 7.24 1.83
CA ASP A 438 31.93 7.47 2.14
C ASP A 438 32.11 8.81 2.85
N HIS A 439 32.05 8.73 4.18
CA HIS A 439 32.39 9.76 5.16
C HIS A 439 33.18 9.12 6.31
#